data_AF-A0A2P6PFX9-F1
#
_entry.id   AF-A0A2P6PFX9-F1
#
_cell.length_a   1.000
_cell.length_b   1.000
_cell.length_c   1.000
_cell.angle_alpha   90.00
_cell.angle_beta   90.00
_cell.angle_gamma   90.00
#
_symmetry.space_group_name_H-M   'P 1'
#
loop_
_entity.id
_entity.type
_entity.pdbx_description
1 polymer ?
#
loop_
_entity_poly.entity_id
_entity_poly.type
_entity_poly.pdbx_seq_one_letter_code
_entity_poly.pdbx_strand_id
1 'polypeptide(L)' 'MIENPVEFGVMTLFAYHVEEDLGEIVVATTGIGTMLGDTAIVVHPDDEIYKHLHGNMQSIHLMEERFL' A
#
# COMPACT_ATOMS: atom_id res chain seq x y z
N MET A 1 8.13 18.90 -28.99
CA MET A 1 8.94 18.06 -28.08
C MET A 1 8.04 17.78 -26.89
N ILE A 2 7.74 16.52 -26.59
CA ILE A 2 7.06 16.19 -25.33
C ILE A 2 8.13 16.29 -24.26
N GLU A 3 8.02 17.28 -23.37
CA GLU A 3 9.07 17.59 -22.39
C GLU A 3 9.17 16.56 -21.26
N ASN A 4 8.13 15.72 -21.09
CA ASN A 4 8.15 14.56 -20.19
C ASN A 4 7.72 13.29 -20.92
N PRO A 5 8.58 12.26 -21.02
CA PRO A 5 8.18 10.97 -21.55
C PRO A 5 7.03 10.38 -20.70
N VAL A 6 6.02 9.83 -21.36
CA VAL A 6 4.94 9.12 -20.67
C VAL A 6 5.51 7.78 -20.21
N GLU A 7 5.65 7.61 -18.90
CA GLU A 7 6.02 6.32 -18.33
C GLU A 7 4.85 5.34 -18.44
N PHE A 8 5.08 4.22 -19.13
CA PHE A 8 4.11 3.13 -19.27
C PHE A 8 4.50 1.98 -18.35
N GLY A 9 3.55 1.48 -17.55
CA GLY A 9 3.74 0.27 -16.75
C GLY A 9 4.57 0.45 -15.49
N VAL A 10 4.51 1.63 -14.87
CA VAL A 10 5.15 1.87 -13.57
C VAL A 10 4.44 1.04 -12.49
N MET A 11 5.22 0.30 -11.71
CA MET A 11 4.77 -0.39 -10.51
C MET A 11 5.26 0.41 -9.30
N THR A 12 4.33 1.03 -8.59
CA THR A 12 4.63 1.78 -7.37
C THR A 12 4.49 0.86 -6.17
N LEU A 13 5.50 0.86 -5.30
CA LEU A 13 5.41 0.24 -3.98
C LEU A 13 5.19 1.33 -2.94
N PHE A 14 4.16 1.18 -2.11
CA PHE A 14 3.88 2.11 -1.03
C PHE A 14 3.40 1.33 0.20
N ALA A 15 3.59 1.91 1.39
CA ALA A 15 3.31 1.24 2.65
C ALA A 15 2.13 1.90 3.37
N TYR A 16 1.15 1.08 3.75
CA TYR A 16 0.10 1.47 4.68
C TYR A 16 0.58 1.27 6.11
N HIS A 17 0.53 2.33 6.91
CA HIS A 17 0.85 2.20 8.33
C HIS A 17 -0.36 1.61 9.08
N VAL A 18 -0.09 0.58 9.88
CA VAL A 18 -1.05 -0.01 10.81
C VAL A 18 -0.85 0.67 12.18
N GLU A 19 -1.77 0.53 13.14
CA GLU A 19 -1.63 1.13 14.48
C GLU A 19 -0.27 0.86 15.14
N GLU A 20 0.08 1.71 16.11
CA GLU A 20 1.34 1.66 16.84
C GLU A 20 1.67 0.21 17.27
N ASP A 21 2.89 -0.23 16.94
CA ASP A 21 3.46 -1.56 17.17
C ASP A 21 3.03 -2.72 16.23
N LEU A 22 2.14 -2.48 15.25
CA LEU A 22 1.74 -3.52 14.27
C LEU A 22 2.52 -3.45 12.93
N GLY A 23 3.27 -2.38 12.70
CA GLY A 23 4.13 -2.24 11.53
C GLY A 23 3.42 -1.67 10.29
N GLU A 24 3.80 -2.15 9.12
CA GLU A 24 3.33 -1.62 7.83
C GLU A 24 2.98 -2.74 6.84
N ILE A 25 2.05 -2.46 5.93
CA ILE A 25 1.71 -3.34 4.81
C ILE A 25 2.17 -2.69 3.52
N VAL A 26 3.13 -3.31 2.84
CA VAL A 26 3.63 -2.84 1.55
C VAL A 26 2.73 -3.36 0.42
N VAL A 27 2.20 -2.45 -0.39
CA VAL A 27 1.34 -2.72 -1.53
C VAL A 27 2.03 -2.29 -2.82
N ALA A 28 2.03 -3.18 -3.82
CA ALA A 28 2.44 -2.86 -5.18
C ALA A 28 1.20 -2.54 -6.02
N THR A 29 1.17 -1.38 -6.66
CA THR A 29 0.06 -0.95 -7.53
C THR A 29 0.57 -0.22 -8.76
N THR A 30 -0.15 -0.35 -9.88
CA THR A 30 0.05 0.49 -11.07
C THR A 30 -0.86 1.73 -11.05
N GLY A 31 -1.73 1.86 -10.05
CA GLY A 31 -2.75 2.90 -9.95
C GLY A 31 -2.70 3.62 -8.61
N ILE A 32 -1.60 4.30 -8.30
CA ILE A 32 -1.41 4.97 -7.00
C ILE A 32 -2.53 5.97 -6.66
N GLY A 33 -3.13 6.61 -7.67
CA GLY A 33 -4.26 7.53 -7.46
C GLY A 33 -5.52 6.87 -6.88
N THR A 34 -5.68 5.54 -7.00
CA THR A 34 -6.84 4.83 -6.42
C THR A 34 -6.66 4.55 -4.92
N MET A 35 -5.43 4.67 -4.40
CA MET A 35 -5.09 4.43 -3.00
C MET A 35 -5.98 5.20 -2.00
N LEU A 36 -6.39 6.42 -2.38
CA LEU A 36 -7.25 7.27 -1.55
C LEU A 36 -8.69 6.75 -1.42
N GLY A 37 -9.11 5.85 -2.33
CA GLY A 37 -10.41 5.20 -2.30
C GLY A 37 -10.41 3.85 -1.57
N ASP A 38 -9.25 3.38 -1.11
CA ASP A 38 -9.14 2.06 -0.50
C ASP A 38 -9.84 2.03 0.86
N THR A 39 -10.72 1.05 1.04
CA THR A 39 -11.54 0.88 2.26
C THR A 39 -11.02 -0.26 3.14
N ALA A 40 -10.33 -1.24 2.55
CA ALA A 40 -9.81 -2.39 3.26
C ALA A 40 -8.60 -2.98 2.52
N ILE A 41 -7.69 -3.56 3.29
CA ILE A 41 -6.60 -4.39 2.77
C ILE A 41 -6.94 -5.84 3.10
N VAL A 42 -6.77 -6.73 2.12
CA VAL A 42 -7.00 -8.16 2.29
C VAL A 42 -5.68 -8.89 2.10
N VAL A 43 -5.35 -9.70 3.09
CA VAL A 43 -4.16 -10.55 3.11
C VAL A 43 -4.61 -12.00 2.98
N HIS A 44 -3.83 -12.82 2.29
CA HIS A 44 -4.09 -14.25 2.20
C HIS A 44 -4.06 -14.92 3.60
N PRO A 45 -4.97 -15.84 3.93
CA PRO A 45 -5.02 -16.46 5.27
C PRO A 45 -3.75 -17.24 5.64
N ASP A 46 -3.05 -17.77 4.65
CA ASP A 46 -1.79 -18.53 4.83
C ASP A 46 -0.54 -17.66 4.63
N ASP A 47 -0.68 -16.33 4.54
CA ASP A 47 0.48 -15.43 4.44
C ASP A 47 1.16 -15.31 5.81
N GLU A 48 2.28 -16.02 5.98
CA GLU A 48 3.04 -16.04 7.23
C GLU A 48 3.63 -14.67 7.61
N ILE A 49 3.84 -13.76 6.65
CA ILE A 49 4.39 -12.43 6.91
C ILE A 49 3.35 -11.57 7.62
N TYR A 50 2.12 -11.55 7.11
CA TYR A 50 1.06 -10.64 7.58
C TYR A 50 -0.02 -11.32 8.42
N LYS A 51 0.13 -12.62 8.73
CA LYS A 51 -0.80 -13.39 9.59
C LYS A 51 -1.11 -12.73 10.93
N HIS A 52 -0.11 -12.04 11.49
CA HIS A 52 -0.22 -11.31 12.75
C HIS A 52 -1.19 -10.11 12.68
N LEU A 53 -1.61 -9.72 11.48
CA LEU A 53 -2.56 -8.62 11.23
C LEU A 53 -4.01 -9.10 11.07
N HIS A 54 -4.28 -10.42 11.01
CA HIS A 54 -5.64 -10.93 10.85
C HIS A 54 -6.52 -10.59 12.07
N GLY A 55 -7.70 -10.04 11.80
CA GLY A 55 -8.66 -9.64 12.84
C GLY A 55 -8.44 -8.24 13.42
N ASN A 56 -7.37 -7.55 13.02
CA ASN A 56 -7.19 -6.14 13.35
C ASN A 56 -8.04 -5.28 12.40
N MET A 57 -9.07 -4.62 12.95
CA MET A 57 -9.99 -3.73 12.22
C MET A 57 -9.51 -2.27 12.18
N GLN A 58 -8.28 -2.01 12.61
CA GLN A 58 -7.85 -0.67 13.00
C GLN A 58 -7.28 0.15 11.85
N SER A 59 -7.40 1.46 12.00
CA SER A 59 -7.30 2.46 10.93
C SER A 59 -6.00 2.35 10.14
N ILE A 60 -6.15 2.12 8.84
CA ILE A 60 -5.07 2.25 7.86
C ILE A 60 -4.77 3.74 7.70
N HIS A 61 -3.57 4.17 8.10
CA HIS A 61 -3.13 5.55 7.87
C HIS A 61 -2.48 5.66 6.49
N LEU A 62 -2.98 6.59 5.68
CA LEU A 62 -2.38 6.91 4.39
C LEU A 62 -1.03 7.60 4.66
N MET A 63 0.07 6.88 4.43
CA MET A 63 1.39 7.50 4.47
C MET A 63 1.68 8.19 3.12
N GLU A 64 2.27 9.38 3.15
CA GLU A 64 2.72 10.08 1.93
C GLU A 64 3.82 9.28 1.21
N GLU A 65 3.80 9.37 -0.12
CA GLU A 65 4.75 8.72 -1.03
C GLU A 65 6.20 8.98 -0.61
N ARG A 66 6.90 7.95 -0.10
CA ARG A 66 8.37 7.94 -0.12
C ARG A 66 8.83 7.46 -1.48
N PHE A 67 9.14 8.39 -2.36
CA PHE A 67 9.94 8.10 -3.55
C PHE A 67 11.33 7.62 -3.08
N LEU A 68 11.62 6.33 -3.27
CA LEU A 68 12.98 5.78 -3.20
C LEU A 68 13.65 5.93 -4.56
#